data_AF-A0A0F9G4N5-F1
#
_entry.id   AF-A0A0F9G4N5-F1
#
_cell.length_a   1.000
_cell.length_b   1.000
_cell.length_c   1.000
_cell.angle_alpha   90.00
_cell.angle_beta   90.00
_cell.angle_gamma   90.00
#
_symmetry.space_group_name_H-M   'P 1'
#
loop_
_entity.id
_entity.type
_entity.pdbx_description
1 polymer ?
#
loop_
_entity_poly.entity_id
_entity_poly.type
_entity_poly.pdbx_seq_one_letter_code
_entity_poly.pdbx_strand_id
1 'polypeptide(L)'
;VTPQNEPRVAQLRIEQRKEEAASERHHSKRVAVSEWRLNLAIDLELAGALNFEIALRQHEVSARVWAEKQSTLKQVNEELPLLRRSLAELGLDVTDLECRRGSPSYPATKLEHRLVDTRA
;
A
#
# COMPACT_ATOMS: atom_id res chain seq x y z
N VAL A 1 20.93 3.13 -10.23
CA VAL A 1 20.04 3.90 -9.34
C VAL A 1 20.23 5.36 -9.66
N THR A 2 19.30 5.95 -10.40
CA THR A 2 19.32 7.37 -10.75
C THR A 2 19.18 8.19 -9.47
N PRO A 3 19.99 9.26 -9.28
CA PRO A 3 20.04 10.06 -8.04
C PRO A 3 18.76 10.86 -7.74
N GLN A 4 17.65 10.61 -8.45
CA GLN A 4 16.40 11.36 -8.35
C GLN A 4 15.39 10.76 -7.36
N ASN A 5 15.71 9.63 -6.73
CA ASN A 5 14.76 8.80 -5.97
C ASN A 5 15.05 8.69 -4.47
N GLU A 6 15.84 9.59 -3.88
CA GLU A 6 16.09 9.52 -2.42
C GLU A 6 14.86 10.04 -1.63
N PRO A 7 14.30 9.20 -0.73
CA PRO A 7 13.19 9.62 0.10
C PRO A 7 13.67 10.52 1.23
N ARG A 8 13.06 11.70 1.35
CA ARG A 8 13.27 12.62 2.47
C ARG A 8 12.66 12.05 3.74
N VAL A 9 11.46 11.47 3.61
CA VAL A 9 10.72 10.81 4.67
C VAL A 9 9.94 9.64 4.07
N ALA A 10 9.92 8.51 4.75
CA ALA A 10 9.01 7.40 4.48
C ALA A 10 8.27 7.01 5.76
N GLN A 11 6.97 6.79 5.67
CA GLN A 11 6.11 6.37 6.78
C GLN A 11 5.36 5.12 6.37
N LEU A 12 5.53 4.05 7.15
CA LEU A 12 4.88 2.76 6.92
C LEU A 12 3.94 2.44 8.07
N ARG A 13 2.72 2.01 7.73
CA ARG A 13 1.76 1.45 8.68
C ARG A 13 1.28 0.10 8.19
N ILE A 14 1.24 -0.87 9.09
CA ILE A 14 0.69 -2.20 8.85
C ILE A 14 -0.37 -2.45 9.91
N GLU A 15 -1.58 -2.77 9.47
CA GLU A 15 -2.71 -3.12 10.32
C GLU A 15 -3.20 -4.52 9.92
N GLN A 16 -3.45 -5.37 10.89
CA GLN A 16 -4.19 -6.61 10.69
C GLN A 16 -5.61 -6.41 11.22
N ARG A 17 -6.61 -6.50 10.34
CA ARG A 17 -8.02 -6.55 10.72
C ARG A 17 -8.48 -8.00 10.72
N LYS A 18 -8.99 -8.45 11.86
CA LYS A 18 -9.72 -9.71 11.94
C LYS A 18 -11.17 -9.41 11.62
N GLU A 19 -11.72 -10.05 10.60
CA GLU A 19 -13.14 -9.97 10.33
C GLU A 19 -13.86 -10.83 11.38
N GLU A 20 -14.30 -10.20 12.49
CA GLU A 20 -15.20 -10.85 13.43
C GLU A 20 -16.55 -11.00 12.74
N ALA A 21 -16.85 -12.23 12.31
CA ALA A 21 -18.14 -12.55 11.72
C ALA A 21 -19.25 -12.30 12.74
N ALA A 22 -19.89 -11.13 12.64
CA ALA A 22 -21.15 -10.87 13.31
C ALA A 22 -22.21 -11.79 12.68
N SER A 23 -22.54 -12.89 13.37
CA SER A 23 -23.91 -13.32 13.61
C SER A 23 -23.97 -14.70 14.28
N GLU A 24 -24.79 -14.75 15.32
CA GLU A 24 -25.17 -15.92 16.08
C GLU A 24 -25.82 -17.01 15.19
N ARG A 25 -25.69 -18.28 15.65
CA ARG A 25 -26.46 -19.47 15.26
C ARG A 25 -26.16 -20.08 13.88
N HIS A 26 -25.07 -20.82 13.79
CA HIS A 26 -25.09 -22.25 13.39
C HIS A 26 -23.66 -22.81 13.39
N HIS A 27 -23.50 -23.99 13.99
CA HIS A 27 -22.27 -24.78 14.05
C HIS A 27 -21.73 -25.07 12.63
N SER A 28 -20.85 -24.21 12.12
CA SER A 28 -19.89 -24.54 11.08
C SER A 28 -18.62 -23.75 11.38
N LYS A 29 -17.49 -24.44 11.43
CA LYS A 29 -16.17 -23.92 11.81
C LYS A 29 -15.72 -22.92 10.74
N ARG A 30 -16.25 -21.69 10.77
CA ARG A 30 -15.87 -20.62 9.84
C ARG A 30 -14.47 -20.14 10.22
N VAL A 31 -13.53 -20.33 9.30
CA VAL A 31 -12.16 -19.84 9.41
C VAL A 31 -12.22 -18.31 9.43
N ALA A 32 -11.75 -17.68 10.51
CA ALA A 32 -11.61 -16.23 10.56
C ALA A 32 -10.60 -15.81 9.47
N VAL A 33 -11.04 -14.97 8.54
CA VAL A 33 -10.17 -14.44 7.49
C VAL A 33 -9.55 -13.15 7.99
N SER A 34 -8.23 -13.11 8.11
CA SER A 34 -7.49 -11.89 8.42
C SER A 34 -7.26 -11.09 7.15
N GLU A 35 -7.56 -9.79 7.21
CA GLU A 35 -7.18 -8.80 6.20
C GLU A 35 -5.97 -8.01 6.72
N TRP A 36 -4.95 -7.86 5.88
CA TRP A 36 -3.81 -6.99 6.13
C TRP A 36 -3.94 -5.71 5.32
N ARG A 37 -3.79 -4.56 5.98
CA ARG A 37 -3.74 -3.25 5.33
C ARG A 37 -2.39 -2.61 5.57
N LEU A 38 -1.70 -2.31 4.48
CA LEU A 38 -0.42 -1.61 4.49
C LEU A 38 -0.60 -0.24 3.84
N ASN A 39 -0.16 0.80 4.53
CA ASN A 39 -0.15 2.16 4.02
C ASN A 39 1.28 2.71 4.08
N LEU A 40 1.78 3.18 2.95
CA LEU A 40 3.12 3.72 2.82
C LEU A 40 3.04 5.12 2.22
N ALA A 41 3.53 6.12 2.94
CA ALA A 41 3.66 7.50 2.46
C ALA A 41 5.14 7.86 2.32
N ILE A 42 5.55 8.34 1.16
CA ILE A 42 6.94 8.70 0.86
C ILE A 42 6.95 10.13 0.31
N ASP A 43 7.81 10.98 0.86
CA ASP A 43 8.13 12.28 0.27
C ASP A 43 9.48 12.17 -0.46
N LEU A 44 9.43 12.21 -1.79
CA LEU A 44 10.60 12.18 -2.66
C LEU A 44 10.95 13.61 -3.08
N GLU A 45 12.22 14.00 -2.93
CA GLU A 45 12.66 15.39 -3.12
C GLU A 45 12.25 15.97 -4.50
N LEU A 46 12.45 15.21 -5.58
CA LEU A 46 12.10 15.64 -6.94
C LEU A 46 10.73 15.15 -7.39
N ALA A 47 10.30 13.97 -6.95
CA ALA A 47 9.06 13.33 -7.41
C ALA A 47 7.81 13.73 -6.60
N GLY A 48 7.96 14.42 -5.47
CA GLY A 48 6.86 14.83 -4.59
C GLY A 48 6.30 13.69 -3.75
N ALA A 49 5.17 13.94 -3.09
CA ALA A 49 4.55 12.94 -2.22
C ALA A 49 3.94 11.78 -3.03
N LEU A 50 4.24 10.57 -2.58
CA LEU A 50 3.67 9.30 -3.03
C LEU A 50 2.98 8.62 -1.85
N ASN A 51 1.77 8.11 -2.06
CA ASN A 51 1.07 7.30 -1.07
C ASN A 51 0.69 5.97 -1.71
N PHE A 52 0.83 4.88 -0.97
CA PHE A 52 0.44 3.54 -1.37
C PHE A 52 -0.50 2.99 -0.30
N GLU A 53 -1.63 2.46 -0.73
CA GLU A 53 -2.52 1.64 0.08
C GLU A 53 -2.56 0.26 -0.54
N ILE A 54 -2.29 -0.76 0.27
CA ILE A 54 -2.31 -2.15 -0.15
C ILE A 54 -3.21 -2.90 0.84
N ALA A 55 -4.16 -3.66 0.31
CA ALA A 55 -4.97 -4.59 1.09
C ALA A 55 -4.72 -6.01 0.59
N LEU A 56 -4.44 -6.91 1.53
CA LEU A 56 -4.18 -8.32 1.28
C LEU A 56 -5.16 -9.15 2.11
N ARG A 57 -5.94 -10.00 1.44
CA ARG A 57 -6.90 -10.89 2.07
C ARG A 57 -6.73 -12.28 1.48
N GLN A 58 -6.29 -13.25 2.29
CA GLN A 58 -5.91 -14.58 1.81
C GLN A 58 -4.82 -14.48 0.74
N HIS A 59 -5.15 -14.76 -0.52
CA HIS A 59 -4.25 -14.61 -1.69
C HIS A 59 -4.59 -13.39 -2.55
N GLU A 60 -5.69 -12.69 -2.27
CA GLU A 60 -6.11 -11.54 -3.06
C GLU A 60 -5.38 -10.27 -2.60
N VAL A 61 -4.79 -9.55 -3.55
CA VAL A 61 -4.13 -8.27 -3.30
C VAL A 61 -4.79 -7.17 -4.13
N SER A 62 -5.06 -6.05 -3.47
CA SER A 62 -5.43 -4.80 -4.12
C SER A 62 -4.44 -3.71 -3.70
N ALA A 63 -4.12 -2.83 -4.64
CA ALA A 63 -3.18 -1.75 -4.38
C ALA A 63 -3.61 -0.46 -5.10
N ARG A 64 -3.53 0.65 -4.38
CA ARG A 64 -3.83 1.99 -4.87
C ARG A 64 -2.66 2.91 -4.58
N VAL A 65 -2.21 3.61 -5.61
CA VAL A 65 -1.12 4.57 -5.51
C VAL A 65 -1.64 5.97 -5.78
N TRP A 66 -1.23 6.94 -4.97
CA TRP A 66 -1.44 8.35 -5.25
C TRP A 66 -0.11 9.04 -5.47
N ALA A 67 -0.06 9.84 -6.54
CA ALA A 67 1.08 10.70 -6.82
C ALA A 67 0.63 12.16 -6.89
N GLU A 68 1.34 13.02 -6.16
CA GLU A 68 1.08 14.46 -6.17
C GLU A 68 1.39 15.06 -7.55
N LYS A 69 2.59 14.78 -8.08
CA LYS A 69 3.07 15.33 -9.35
C LYS A 69 2.61 14.45 -10.54
N GLN A 70 2.20 15.10 -11.62
CA GLN A 70 1.77 14.42 -12.84
C GLN A 70 2.91 13.63 -13.52
N SER A 71 4.14 14.13 -13.47
CA SER A 71 5.33 13.43 -13.98
C SER A 71 5.53 12.09 -13.27
N THR A 72 5.41 12.10 -11.94
CA THR A 72 5.55 10.91 -11.10
C THR A 72 4.39 9.94 -11.32
N LEU A 73 3.16 10.44 -11.46
CA LEU A 73 2.01 9.62 -11.81
C LEU A 73 2.22 8.86 -13.12
N LYS A 74 2.82 9.51 -14.13
CA LYS A 74 3.11 8.86 -15.41
C LYS A 74 4.13 7.73 -15.23
N GLN A 75 5.23 7.98 -14.52
CA GLN A 75 6.26 6.98 -14.23
C GLN A 75 5.69 5.80 -13.44
N VAL A 76 4.91 6.06 -12.38
CA VAL A 76 4.28 4.99 -11.59
C VAL A 76 3.34 4.14 -12.45
N ASN A 77 2.53 4.77 -13.30
CA ASN A 77 1.65 4.05 -14.23
C ASN A 77 2.41 3.14 -15.21
N GLU A 78 3.58 3.58 -15.67
CA GLU A 78 4.45 2.78 -16.55
C GLU A 78 5.01 1.54 -15.82
N GLU A 79 5.23 1.64 -14.50
CA GLU A 79 5.74 0.55 -13.66
C GLU A 79 4.65 -0.38 -13.08
N LEU A 80 3.37 0.04 -13.08
CA LEU A 80 2.27 -0.79 -12.56
C LEU A 80 2.19 -2.19 -13.19
N PRO A 81 2.37 -2.39 -14.52
CA PRO A 81 2.36 -3.71 -15.12
C PRO A 81 3.48 -4.61 -14.59
N LEU A 82 4.66 -4.06 -14.29
CA LEU A 82 5.76 -4.82 -13.69
C LEU A 82 5.38 -5.24 -12.27
N LEU A 83 4.90 -4.30 -11.46
CA LEU A 83 4.45 -4.58 -10.09
C LEU A 83 3.36 -5.65 -10.05
N ARG A 84 2.38 -5.58 -10.97
CA ARG A 84 1.32 -6.60 -11.10
C ARG A 84 1.90 -7.98 -11.36
N ARG A 85 2.87 -8.09 -12.27
CA ARG A 85 3.52 -9.38 -12.58
C ARG A 85 4.27 -9.92 -11.37
N SER A 86 5.06 -9.09 -10.71
CA SER A 86 5.81 -9.51 -9.52
C SER A 86 4.89 -9.97 -8.38
N LEU A 87 3.76 -9.29 -8.16
CA LEU A 87 2.76 -9.75 -7.17
C LEU A 87 2.14 -11.10 -7.58
N ALA A 88 1.81 -11.28 -8.85
CA ALA A 88 1.28 -12.55 -9.36
C ALA A 88 2.29 -13.70 -9.29
N GLU A 89 3.58 -13.43 -9.56
CA GLU A 89 4.68 -14.40 -9.42
C GLU A 89 4.89 -14.85 -7.97
N LEU A 90 4.53 -14.02 -7.00
CA LEU A 90 4.50 -14.36 -5.58
C LEU A 90 3.27 -15.19 -5.17
N GLY A 91 2.39 -15.54 -6.13
CA GLY A 91 1.17 -16.31 -5.88
C GLY A 91 -0.01 -15.48 -5.38
N LEU A 92 0.01 -14.16 -5.58
CA LEU A 92 -1.09 -13.28 -5.23
C LEU A 92 -2.02 -13.03 -6.41
N ASP A 93 -3.32 -13.11 -6.16
CA ASP A 93 -4.37 -12.74 -7.10
C ASP A 93 -4.56 -11.22 -7.07
N VAL A 94 -4.02 -10.51 -8.07
CA VAL A 94 -4.12 -9.05 -8.16
C VAL A 94 -5.52 -8.64 -8.63
N THR A 95 -6.37 -8.30 -7.67
CA THR A 95 -7.78 -7.91 -7.88
C THR A 95 -7.93 -6.48 -8.37
N ASP A 96 -7.11 -5.56 -7.84
CA ASP A 96 -7.08 -4.16 -8.27
C ASP A 96 -5.66 -3.59 -8.17
N LEU A 97 -5.26 -2.77 -9.14
CA LEU A 97 -4.00 -2.06 -9.12
C LEU A 97 -4.16 -0.75 -9.92
N GLU A 98 -4.23 0.37 -9.22
CA GLU A 98 -4.48 1.67 -9.85
C GLU A 98 -3.57 2.78 -9.32
N CYS A 99 -3.33 3.79 -10.16
CA CYS A 99 -2.63 5.01 -9.78
C CYS A 99 -3.52 6.24 -10.03
N ARG A 100 -3.61 7.12 -9.03
CA ARG A 100 -4.44 8.33 -9.04
C ARG A 100 -3.58 9.56 -8.75
N ARG A 101 -3.99 10.72 -9.26
CA ARG A 101 -3.33 11.99 -8.94
C ARG A 101 -3.83 12.52 -7.60
N GLY A 102 -2.94 13.10 -6.80
CA GLY A 102 -3.26 13.81 -5.55
C GLY A 102 -2.89 13.00 -4.32
N SER A 103 -3.79 12.96 -3.34
CA SER A 103 -3.62 12.27 -2.06
C SER A 103 -4.92 11.51 -1.70
N PRO A 104 -4.83 10.48 -0.84
CA PRO A 104 -6.02 9.82 -0.31
C PRO A 104 -6.92 10.83 0.44
N SER A 105 -8.25 10.66 0.32
CA SER A 105 -9.26 11.58 0.89
C SER A 105 -9.57 11.35 2.36
N TYR A 106 -9.21 10.18 2.89
CA TYR A 106 -9.21 9.88 4.32
C TYR A 106 -7.92 10.44 4.92
N PRO A 107 -7.92 10.83 6.22
CA PRO A 107 -6.79 11.52 6.82
C PRO A 107 -5.50 10.74 6.51
N ALA A 108 -4.61 11.37 5.74
CA ALA A 108 -3.24 10.92 5.60
C ALA A 108 -2.75 10.66 7.01
N THR A 109 -2.32 9.43 7.25
CA THR A 109 -1.98 8.93 8.57
C THR A 109 -1.17 9.95 9.33
N LYS A 110 -1.78 10.62 10.30
CA LYS A 110 -1.08 11.54 11.17
C LYS A 110 -0.70 10.71 12.38
N LEU A 111 0.52 10.16 12.38
CA LEU A 111 1.07 9.59 13.61
C LEU A 111 2.57 9.89 13.73
N GLU A 112 2.93 10.43 14.89
CA GLU A 112 4.24 10.93 15.28
C GLU A 112 5.24 9.81 15.62
N HIS A 113 5.59 8.97 14.65
CA HIS A 113 6.66 7.99 14.86
C HIS A 113 7.66 8.04 13.72
N ARG A 114 8.75 8.75 13.99
CA ARG A 114 9.96 8.81 13.18
C ARG A 114 10.62 7.43 13.21
N LEU A 115 10.55 6.69 12.10
CA LEU A 115 11.36 5.49 11.91
C LEU A 115 12.81 5.95 11.72
N VAL A 116 13.65 5.70 12.70
CA VAL A 116 15.10 5.98 12.65
C VAL A 116 15.77 4.69 12.21
N ASP A 117 16.34 4.66 11.01
CA ASP A 117 17.24 3.59 10.61
C ASP A 117 18.60 3.84 11.30
N THR A 118 18.88 3.11 12.38
CA THR A 118 20.24 3.02 12.90
C THR A 118 20.97 1.93 12.14
N ARG A 119 21.71 2.34 11.11
CA ARG A 119 22.73 1.50 10.50
C ARG A 119 23.74 1.09 11.59
N ALA A 120 23.83 -0.21 11.84
CA ALA A 120 24.91 -0.86 12.59
C ALA A 120 26.05 -1.22 11.64
#